data_AF-A0A517Z2W5-F1
#
_entry.id   AF-A0A517Z2W5-F1
#
_cell.length_a   1.000
_cell.length_b   1.000
_cell.length_c   1.000
_cell.angle_alpha   90.00
_cell.angle_beta   90.00
_cell.angle_gamma   90.00
#
_symmetry.space_group_name_H-M   'P 1'
#
loop_
_entity.id
_entity.type
_entity.pdbx_description
1 polymer ?
#
loop_
_entity_poly.entity_id
_entity_poly.type
_entity_poly.pdbx_seq_one_letter_code
_entity_poly.pdbx_strand_id
1 'polypeptide(L)'
;MRTILSITAAAALLAIAGPTAQAHTTAFGFIPQANGDVEFYIGTYDHGTPPQEGSLSISGVGTFAFDGLHTNTTAAALGLTAPDATYTENTSWGGPNIHFQSVTVGGLSSGSYSFDIAGMSSSHWVEISAFPFPITASVTVSSVVPEPSSLALLGMGVAGLAAARRRRRKASEESDNEA
;
A
#
# COMPACT_ATOMS: atom_id res chain seq x y z
N MET A 1 8.98 36.44 -71.68
CA MET A 1 7.98 37.08 -70.79
C MET A 1 7.75 36.13 -69.62
N ARG A 2 8.46 36.32 -68.50
CA ARG A 2 7.98 37.04 -67.29
C ARG A 2 6.67 36.46 -66.72
N THR A 3 6.88 35.49 -65.84
CA THR A 3 6.02 34.88 -64.83
C THR A 3 5.54 35.91 -63.80
N ILE A 4 4.24 35.96 -63.46
CA ILE A 4 3.67 36.57 -62.24
C ILE A 4 2.42 35.73 -61.88
N LEU A 5 2.51 34.75 -60.96
CA LEU A 5 2.27 34.81 -59.50
C LEU A 5 0.90 35.39 -59.08
N SER A 6 0.08 34.55 -58.43
CA SER A 6 -0.76 34.92 -57.28
C SER A 6 -1.33 33.64 -56.66
N ILE A 7 -0.51 32.96 -55.84
CA ILE A 7 -1.02 31.94 -54.90
C ILE A 7 -1.12 32.63 -53.54
N THR A 8 -2.36 32.79 -53.09
CA THR A 8 -2.72 33.31 -51.77
C THR A 8 -2.23 32.32 -50.72
N ALA A 9 -1.12 32.67 -50.04
CA ALA A 9 -0.65 31.93 -48.87
C ALA A 9 -1.57 32.26 -47.69
N ALA A 10 -2.48 31.36 -47.37
CA ALA A 10 -3.17 31.37 -46.08
C ALA A 10 -2.15 31.04 -44.98
N ALA A 11 -1.89 32.01 -44.11
CA ALA A 11 -1.16 31.80 -42.88
C ALA A 11 -1.99 30.90 -41.96
N ALA A 12 -1.73 29.59 -42.01
CA ALA A 12 -2.21 28.67 -40.99
C ALA A 12 -1.39 28.94 -39.72
N LEU A 13 -2.07 29.51 -38.73
CA LEU A 13 -1.60 29.70 -37.36
C LEU A 13 -1.16 28.34 -36.81
N LEU A 14 0.15 28.09 -36.77
CA LEU A 14 0.71 26.93 -36.10
C LEU A 14 0.62 27.20 -34.60
N ALA A 15 -0.52 26.89 -34.00
CA ALA A 15 -0.60 26.68 -32.58
C ALA A 15 0.26 25.46 -32.26
N ILE A 16 1.48 25.70 -31.79
CA ILE A 16 2.26 24.69 -31.09
C ILE A 16 1.46 24.42 -29.81
N ALA A 17 0.56 23.45 -29.87
CA ALA A 17 0.08 22.79 -28.67
C ALA A 17 1.31 22.18 -28.03
N GLY A 18 1.88 22.87 -27.04
CA GLY A 18 2.96 22.29 -26.24
C GLY A 18 2.47 20.97 -25.65
N PRO A 19 3.32 19.95 -25.54
CA PRO A 19 2.95 18.76 -24.78
C PRO A 19 2.61 19.24 -23.37
N THR A 20 1.34 19.11 -22.98
CA THR A 20 0.95 19.24 -21.59
C THR A 20 1.67 18.11 -20.87
N ALA A 21 2.68 18.45 -20.07
CA ALA A 21 3.34 17.51 -19.18
C ALA A 21 2.25 16.94 -18.26
N GLN A 22 1.81 15.72 -18.58
CA GLN A 22 0.89 14.94 -17.77
C GLN A 22 1.68 14.56 -16.51
N ALA A 23 1.25 14.97 -15.33
CA ALA A 23 1.74 14.28 -14.14
C ALA A 23 0.99 12.97 -14.00
N HIS A 24 1.65 12.02 -13.37
CA HIS A 24 1.50 10.61 -13.69
C HIS A 24 1.45 9.86 -12.37
N THR A 25 0.32 9.24 -12.01
CA THR A 25 0.37 8.16 -11.01
C THR A 25 1.28 7.06 -11.55
N THR A 26 2.45 6.91 -10.94
CA THR A 26 3.51 6.00 -11.38
C THR A 26 3.62 4.75 -10.52
N ALA A 27 3.02 4.74 -9.33
CA ALA A 27 3.15 3.64 -8.40
C ALA A 27 1.86 3.40 -7.59
N PHE A 28 1.65 2.13 -7.25
CA PHE A 28 0.68 1.68 -6.25
C PHE A 28 1.33 0.57 -5.42
N GLY A 29 1.17 0.63 -4.11
CA GLY A 29 1.72 -0.35 -3.19
C GLY A 29 1.00 -0.37 -1.85
N PHE A 30 1.32 -1.35 -1.01
CA PHE A 30 0.79 -1.41 0.34
C PHE A 30 1.74 -2.09 1.32
N ILE A 31 1.55 -1.82 2.61
CA ILE A 31 2.32 -2.37 3.72
C ILE A 31 1.34 -2.91 4.76
N PRO A 32 1.33 -4.23 5.01
CA PRO A 32 0.61 -4.78 6.14
C PRO A 32 1.25 -4.31 7.46
N GLN A 33 0.42 -3.82 8.38
CA GLN A 33 0.83 -3.37 9.71
C GLN A 33 0.70 -4.49 10.74
N ALA A 34 1.48 -4.41 11.82
CA ALA A 34 1.49 -5.44 12.87
C ALA A 34 0.16 -5.58 13.63
N ASN A 35 -0.70 -4.55 13.60
CA ASN A 35 -2.02 -4.54 14.23
C ASN A 35 -3.13 -5.12 13.33
N GLY A 36 -2.79 -5.57 12.11
CA GLY A 36 -3.75 -6.10 11.14
C GLY A 36 -4.32 -5.04 10.18
N ASP A 37 -3.94 -3.76 10.34
CA ASP A 37 -4.26 -2.73 9.36
C ASP A 37 -3.37 -2.87 8.12
N VAL A 38 -3.74 -2.20 7.03
CA VAL A 38 -2.94 -2.13 5.81
C VAL A 38 -2.84 -0.68 5.38
N GLU A 39 -1.61 -0.20 5.20
CA GLU A 39 -1.37 1.13 4.67
C GLU A 39 -1.14 1.03 3.17
N PHE A 40 -1.96 1.74 2.39
CA PHE A 40 -1.88 1.80 0.94
C PHE A 40 -1.19 3.09 0.51
N TYR A 41 -0.47 3.02 -0.58
CA TYR A 41 0.32 4.12 -1.12
C TYR A 41 0.06 4.26 -2.62
N ILE A 42 -0.11 5.50 -3.08
CA ILE A 42 -0.05 5.83 -4.50
C ILE A 42 1.06 6.85 -4.70
N GLY A 43 1.88 6.64 -5.72
CA GLY A 43 3.02 7.49 -6.03
C GLY A 43 2.84 8.26 -7.33
N THR A 44 3.36 9.47 -7.39
CA THR A 44 3.41 10.30 -8.60
C THR A 44 4.80 10.89 -8.85
N TYR A 45 5.14 11.06 -10.13
CA TYR A 45 6.33 11.78 -10.57
C TYR A 45 6.08 13.29 -10.65
N ASP A 46 7.12 14.09 -10.38
CA ASP A 46 6.92 15.45 -9.91
C ASP A 46 7.55 16.62 -10.71
N HIS A 47 6.91 17.80 -10.54
CA HIS A 47 7.37 19.16 -10.81
C HIS A 47 7.14 20.20 -9.65
N GLY A 48 6.88 19.81 -8.39
CA GLY A 48 6.59 20.66 -7.21
C GLY A 48 6.14 19.91 -5.93
N THR A 49 5.55 20.59 -4.94
CA THR A 49 4.94 19.87 -3.79
C THR A 49 3.47 19.59 -4.08
N PRO A 50 3.05 18.32 -4.23
CA PRO A 50 1.67 18.01 -4.58
C PRO A 50 0.74 18.26 -3.38
N PRO A 51 -0.52 18.66 -3.64
CA PRO A 51 -1.55 18.58 -2.62
C PRO A 51 -1.89 17.11 -2.35
N GLN A 52 -2.35 16.83 -1.13
CA GLN A 52 -2.98 15.56 -0.80
C GLN A 52 -4.45 15.62 -1.21
N GLU A 53 -4.90 14.71 -2.06
CA GLU A 53 -6.28 14.71 -2.58
C GLU A 53 -6.77 13.32 -2.96
N GLY A 54 -8.06 13.21 -3.29
CA GLY A 54 -8.69 11.98 -3.74
C GLY A 54 -8.86 10.90 -2.67
N SER A 55 -9.15 9.69 -3.13
CA SER A 55 -9.50 8.55 -2.29
C SER A 55 -9.18 7.21 -2.94
N LEU A 56 -8.94 6.20 -2.09
CA LEU A 56 -8.87 4.78 -2.46
C LEU A 56 -10.22 4.13 -2.23
N SER A 57 -10.77 3.47 -3.24
CA SER A 57 -11.94 2.61 -3.13
C SER A 57 -11.52 1.15 -3.16
N ILE A 58 -12.02 0.35 -2.22
CA ILE A 58 -11.73 -1.08 -2.08
C ILE A 58 -13.03 -1.86 -2.24
N SER A 59 -13.10 -2.73 -3.24
CA SER A 59 -14.29 -3.50 -3.58
C SER A 59 -14.83 -4.29 -2.38
N GLY A 60 -16.10 -4.07 -2.03
CA GLY A 60 -16.75 -4.77 -0.91
C GLY A 60 -16.34 -4.30 0.48
N VAL A 61 -15.48 -3.28 0.59
CA VAL A 61 -15.02 -2.72 1.87
C VAL A 61 -15.48 -1.28 2.03
N GLY A 62 -15.12 -0.38 1.12
CA GLY A 62 -15.50 1.04 1.23
C GLY A 62 -14.54 1.98 0.50
N THR A 63 -14.75 3.28 0.70
CA THR A 63 -13.92 4.36 0.13
C THR A 63 -13.25 5.16 1.25
N PHE A 64 -11.95 5.40 1.11
CA PHE A 64 -11.09 6.00 2.12
C PHE A 64 -10.32 7.18 1.52
N ALA A 65 -10.48 8.37 2.10
CA ALA A 65 -9.72 9.54 1.68
C ALA A 65 -8.24 9.36 2.03
N PHE A 66 -7.34 9.80 1.16
CA PHE A 66 -5.92 9.82 1.50
C PHE A 66 -5.68 10.82 2.63
N ASP A 67 -4.97 10.40 3.67
CA ASP A 67 -4.71 11.15 4.90
C ASP A 67 -3.21 11.40 5.16
N GLY A 68 -2.32 10.69 4.44
CA GLY A 68 -0.87 10.87 4.50
C GLY A 68 -0.27 11.46 3.22
N LEU A 69 0.81 12.24 3.36
CA LEU A 69 1.62 12.76 2.26
C LEU A 69 3.11 12.60 2.56
N HIS A 70 3.83 11.98 1.64
CA HIS A 70 5.27 11.67 1.73
C HIS A 70 5.96 12.32 0.54
N THR A 71 6.80 13.32 0.79
CA THR A 71 7.43 14.10 -0.27
C THR A 71 8.89 13.71 -0.49
N ASN A 72 9.34 13.75 -1.75
CA ASN A 72 10.73 13.44 -2.14
C ASN A 72 11.24 12.12 -1.55
N THR A 73 10.43 11.07 -1.63
CA THR A 73 10.75 9.74 -1.09
C THR A 73 10.78 8.70 -2.21
N THR A 74 11.23 7.49 -1.86
CA THR A 74 11.27 6.35 -2.79
C THR A 74 10.43 5.21 -2.24
N ALA A 75 9.96 4.32 -3.13
CA ALA A 75 9.23 3.13 -2.71
C ALA A 75 10.05 2.26 -1.75
N ALA A 76 11.36 2.16 -1.99
CA ALA A 76 12.29 1.45 -1.12
C ALA A 76 12.42 2.09 0.27
N ALA A 77 12.45 3.43 0.35
CA ALA A 77 12.51 4.14 1.63
C ALA A 77 11.23 3.96 2.47
N LEU A 78 10.08 3.79 1.81
CA LEU A 78 8.81 3.46 2.45
C LEU A 78 8.70 1.98 2.84
N GLY A 79 9.60 1.11 2.37
CA GLY A 79 9.50 -0.32 2.62
C GLY A 79 8.38 -1.01 1.83
N LEU A 80 7.96 -0.42 0.70
CA LEU A 80 6.94 -1.01 -0.16
C LEU A 80 7.46 -2.32 -0.76
N THR A 81 7.02 -3.45 -0.24
CA THR A 81 7.15 -4.75 -0.90
C THR A 81 6.12 -4.84 -2.01
N ALA A 82 6.55 -4.90 -3.27
CA ALA A 82 5.66 -5.12 -4.40
C ALA A 82 5.13 -6.57 -4.39
N PRO A 83 3.82 -6.81 -4.22
CA PRO A 83 3.23 -8.07 -4.65
C PRO A 83 2.74 -7.83 -6.09
N ASP A 84 3.59 -8.13 -7.06
CA ASP A 84 3.24 -8.07 -8.49
C ASP A 84 2.82 -6.69 -9.06
N ALA A 85 2.95 -5.60 -8.29
CA ALA A 85 2.74 -4.25 -8.81
C ALA A 85 3.88 -3.91 -9.77
N THR A 86 3.54 -3.67 -11.04
CA THR A 86 4.48 -3.19 -12.06
C THR A 86 4.92 -1.77 -11.69
N TYR A 87 5.95 -1.66 -10.86
CA TYR A 87 6.65 -0.40 -10.64
C TYR A 87 7.32 -0.01 -11.95
N THR A 88 6.69 0.88 -12.71
CA THR A 88 7.35 1.55 -13.82
C THR A 88 7.79 2.91 -13.32
N GLU A 89 8.87 2.93 -12.54
CA GLU A 89 9.58 4.19 -12.31
C GLU A 89 10.09 4.67 -13.66
N ASN A 90 9.42 5.66 -14.24
CA ASN A 90 9.95 6.33 -15.42
C ASN A 90 11.11 7.23 -14.99
N THR A 91 12.28 6.63 -14.85
CA THR A 91 13.52 7.33 -14.45
C THR A 91 14.05 8.29 -15.53
N SER A 92 13.46 8.27 -16.73
CA SER A 92 13.96 8.99 -17.92
C SER A 92 13.87 10.52 -17.81
N TRP A 93 13.12 11.07 -16.84
CA TRP A 93 12.85 12.51 -16.73
C TRP A 93 13.62 13.23 -15.60
N GLY A 94 14.58 12.56 -14.96
CA GLY A 94 15.67 13.27 -14.29
C GLY A 94 15.56 13.50 -12.77
N GLY A 95 14.99 12.57 -12.00
CA GLY A 95 15.26 12.51 -10.57
C GLY A 95 14.34 11.58 -9.76
N PRO A 96 14.78 11.09 -8.59
CA PRO A 96 14.05 10.16 -7.71
C PRO A 96 12.90 10.83 -6.93
N ASN A 97 12.43 12.00 -7.34
CA ASN A 97 11.43 12.75 -6.58
C ASN A 97 10.05 12.18 -6.90
N ILE A 98 9.73 11.08 -6.24
CA ILE A 98 8.39 10.51 -6.21
C ILE A 98 7.74 11.02 -4.93
N HIS A 99 6.55 11.59 -5.08
CA HIS A 99 5.70 11.87 -3.93
C HIS A 99 4.70 10.75 -3.80
N PHE A 100 4.40 10.36 -2.56
CA PHE A 100 3.39 9.37 -2.27
C PHE A 100 2.32 10.00 -1.39
N GLN A 101 1.08 9.57 -1.59
CA GLN A 101 0.04 9.77 -0.59
C GLN A 101 -0.44 8.42 -0.08
N SER A 102 -0.79 8.36 1.19
CA SER A 102 -1.16 7.11 1.85
C SER A 102 -2.51 7.18 2.54
N VAL A 103 -3.06 5.99 2.79
CA VAL A 103 -4.27 5.79 3.58
C VAL A 103 -4.16 4.48 4.34
N THR A 104 -4.50 4.49 5.63
CA THR A 104 -4.53 3.28 6.46
C THR A 104 -5.95 2.73 6.54
N VAL A 105 -6.11 1.46 6.18
CA VAL A 105 -7.40 0.75 6.23
C VAL A 105 -7.30 -0.42 7.19
N GLY A 106 -8.15 -0.40 8.23
CA GLY A 106 -8.26 -1.49 9.20
C GLY A 106 -9.34 -2.51 8.86
N GLY A 107 -9.26 -3.68 9.50
CA GLY A 107 -10.29 -4.71 9.43
C GLY A 107 -10.33 -5.50 8.11
N LEU A 108 -9.28 -5.44 7.30
CA LEU A 108 -9.16 -6.27 6.11
C LEU A 108 -8.86 -7.73 6.50
N SER A 109 -9.57 -8.66 5.86
CA SER A 109 -9.22 -10.07 5.90
C SER A 109 -8.16 -10.39 4.85
N SER A 110 -7.42 -11.48 5.01
CA SER A 110 -6.58 -11.98 3.91
C SER A 110 -7.46 -12.37 2.70
N GLY A 111 -7.13 -11.87 1.51
CA GLY A 111 -7.93 -12.09 0.30
C GLY A 111 -7.51 -11.24 -0.89
N SER A 112 -8.16 -11.45 -2.03
CA SER A 112 -8.00 -10.62 -3.23
C SER A 112 -9.01 -9.48 -3.23
N TYR A 113 -8.51 -8.28 -3.51
CA TYR A 113 -9.32 -7.06 -3.55
C TYR A 113 -9.10 -6.33 -4.87
N SER A 114 -10.14 -5.67 -5.36
CA SER A 114 -10.05 -4.70 -6.45
C SER A 114 -10.03 -3.28 -5.88
N PHE A 115 -9.13 -2.47 -6.40
CA PHE A 115 -8.83 -1.13 -5.98
C PHE A 115 -9.13 -0.15 -7.10
N ASP A 116 -9.73 0.97 -6.74
CA ASP A 116 -9.99 2.08 -7.64
C ASP A 116 -9.56 3.39 -6.99
N ILE A 117 -9.16 4.37 -7.79
CA ILE A 117 -8.72 5.69 -7.31
C ILE A 117 -9.66 6.74 -7.90
N ALA A 118 -10.17 7.60 -7.03
CA ALA A 118 -11.10 8.65 -7.43
C ALA A 118 -10.76 9.99 -6.78
N GLY A 119 -11.34 11.07 -7.31
CA GLY A 119 -11.26 12.40 -6.70
C GLY A 119 -9.90 13.10 -6.84
N MET A 120 -9.04 12.64 -7.76
CA MET A 120 -7.82 13.34 -8.15
C MET A 120 -8.17 14.50 -9.09
N SER A 121 -7.68 15.70 -8.81
CA SER A 121 -8.06 16.92 -9.54
C SER A 121 -6.89 17.81 -9.93
N SER A 122 -5.79 17.74 -9.17
CA SER A 122 -4.55 18.45 -9.44
C SER A 122 -3.77 17.76 -10.55
N SER A 123 -2.94 18.56 -11.23
CA SER A 123 -2.05 18.06 -12.28
C SER A 123 -1.16 16.92 -11.79
N HIS A 124 -0.80 16.89 -10.51
CA HIS A 124 0.08 15.89 -9.88
C HIS A 124 -0.49 14.48 -9.89
N TRP A 125 -1.82 14.33 -9.85
CA TRP A 125 -2.48 13.04 -9.68
C TRP A 125 -3.40 12.70 -10.86
N VAL A 126 -3.28 13.44 -11.98
CA VAL A 126 -4.09 13.20 -13.17
C VAL A 126 -3.89 11.76 -13.62
N GLU A 127 -5.03 11.08 -13.74
CA GLU A 127 -5.11 9.69 -14.18
C GLU A 127 -4.55 9.60 -15.60
N ILE A 128 -3.44 8.87 -15.76
CA ILE A 128 -3.03 8.46 -17.09
C ILE A 128 -4.02 7.39 -17.50
N SER A 129 -4.60 7.54 -18.69
CA SER A 129 -5.36 6.47 -19.36
C SER A 129 -4.56 5.16 -19.57
N ALA A 130 -3.29 5.13 -19.15
CA ALA A 130 -2.37 4.00 -19.21
C ALA A 130 -2.24 3.21 -17.89
N PHE A 131 -2.76 3.71 -16.76
CA PHE A 131 -2.81 2.90 -15.54
C PHE A 131 -4.08 2.06 -15.57
N PRO A 132 -3.99 0.72 -15.63
CA PRO A 132 -5.18 -0.13 -15.75
C PRO A 132 -5.91 -0.17 -14.41
N PHE A 133 -6.93 0.68 -14.24
CA PHE A 133 -7.92 0.53 -13.19
C PHE A 133 -9.07 -0.38 -13.64
N PRO A 134 -9.66 -1.18 -12.73
CA PRO A 134 -9.26 -1.33 -11.32
C PRO A 134 -7.99 -2.18 -11.17
N ILE A 135 -7.14 -1.82 -10.20
CA ILE A 135 -5.97 -2.64 -9.82
C ILE A 135 -6.49 -3.82 -9.00
N THR A 136 -6.02 -5.04 -9.26
CA THR A 136 -6.36 -6.19 -8.41
C THR A 136 -5.10 -6.68 -7.72
N ALA A 137 -5.11 -6.75 -6.38
CA ALA A 137 -4.00 -7.25 -5.60
C ALA A 137 -4.48 -8.16 -4.46
N SER A 138 -3.64 -9.13 -4.09
CA SER A 138 -3.89 -10.00 -2.95
C SER A 138 -3.26 -9.42 -1.70
N VAL A 139 -4.09 -9.08 -0.72
CA VAL A 139 -3.66 -8.58 0.57
C VAL A 139 -3.53 -9.77 1.50
N THR A 140 -2.31 -10.01 1.99
CA THR A 140 -2.08 -10.98 3.07
C THR A 140 -2.00 -10.21 4.37
N VAL A 141 -3.08 -10.23 5.14
CA VAL A 141 -3.06 -9.72 6.52
C VAL A 141 -2.60 -10.86 7.39
N SER A 142 -1.41 -10.72 7.98
CA SER A 142 -0.99 -11.61 9.05
C SER A 142 -1.95 -11.38 10.20
N SER A 143 -2.97 -12.23 10.32
CA SER A 143 -3.67 -12.32 11.58
C SER A 143 -2.60 -12.76 12.56
N VAL A 144 -2.27 -11.88 13.51
CA VAL A 144 -1.62 -12.32 14.74
C VAL A 144 -2.63 -13.29 15.30
N VAL A 145 -2.48 -14.59 14.99
CA VAL A 145 -3.32 -15.63 15.55
C VAL A 145 -3.13 -15.40 17.03
N PRO A 146 -4.18 -14.98 17.77
CA PRO A 146 -4.03 -14.82 19.19
C PRO A 146 -3.42 -16.14 19.66
N GLU A 147 -2.47 -16.13 20.57
CA GLU A 147 -1.94 -17.37 21.14
C GLU A 147 -2.73 -17.78 22.41
N PRO A 148 -4.09 -17.75 22.49
CA PRO A 148 -4.79 -17.91 23.75
C PRO A 148 -4.79 -19.37 24.19
N SER A 149 -4.49 -20.31 23.29
CA SER A 149 -4.54 -21.74 23.57
C SER A 149 -3.19 -22.27 24.03
N SER A 150 -2.11 -21.88 23.35
CA SER A 150 -0.77 -22.43 23.59
C SER A 150 -0.22 -22.01 24.95
N LEU A 151 -0.39 -20.74 25.33
CA LEU A 151 0.00 -20.24 26.65
C LEU A 151 -0.88 -20.79 27.77
N ALA A 152 -2.19 -20.93 27.53
CA ALA A 152 -3.09 -21.54 28.49
C ALA A 152 -2.78 -23.03 28.69
N LEU A 153 -2.53 -23.78 27.61
CA LEU A 153 -2.14 -25.19 27.64
C LEU A 153 -0.77 -25.38 28.30
N LEU A 154 0.20 -24.51 28.00
CA LEU A 154 1.51 -24.52 28.67
C LEU A 154 1.36 -24.25 30.16
N GLY A 155 0.58 -23.23 30.53
CA GLY A 155 0.28 -22.90 31.93
C GLY A 155 -0.41 -24.05 32.68
N MET A 156 -1.42 -24.67 32.06
CA MET A 156 -2.09 -25.85 32.62
C MET A 156 -1.15 -27.06 32.72
N GLY A 157 -0.28 -27.27 31.73
CA GLY A 157 0.74 -28.33 31.75
C GLY A 157 1.72 -28.15 32.91
N VAL A 158 2.24 -26.94 33.12
CA VAL A 158 3.15 -26.62 34.22
C VAL A 158 2.45 -26.74 35.58
N ALA A 159 1.22 -26.23 35.70
CA ALA A 159 0.42 -26.35 36.92
C ALA A 159 0.13 -27.82 37.26
N GLY A 160 -0.24 -28.62 36.25
CA GLY A 160 -0.47 -30.06 36.38
C GLY A 160 0.80 -30.81 36.83
N LEU A 161 1.95 -30.48 36.25
CA LEU A 161 3.24 -31.07 36.63
C LEU A 161 3.63 -30.73 38.07
N ALA A 162 3.43 -29.47 38.49
CA ALA A 162 3.67 -29.04 39.87
C ALA A 162 2.76 -29.77 40.87
N ALA A 163 1.47 -29.91 40.55
CA ALA A 163 0.51 -30.66 41.37
C ALA A 163 0.90 -32.15 41.49
N ALA A 164 1.32 -32.78 40.39
CA ALA A 164 1.78 -34.17 40.39
C ALA A 164 3.01 -34.37 41.28
N ARG A 165 3.99 -33.45 41.22
CA ARG A 165 5.20 -33.52 42.05
C ARG A 165 4.89 -33.40 43.55
N ARG A 166 3.90 -32.57 43.92
CA ARG A 166 3.47 -32.43 45.33
C ARG A 166 2.86 -33.71 45.89
N ARG A 167 2.10 -34.46 45.09
CA ARG A 167 1.47 -35.73 45.54
C ARG A 167 2.51 -36.82 45.80
N ARG A 168 3.56 -36.92 44.97
CA ARG A 168 4.62 -37.92 45.15
C ARG A 168 5.42 -37.76 46.45
N ARG A 169 5.62 -36.52 46.91
CA ARG A 169 6.33 -36.26 48.17
C ARG A 169 5.56 -36.77 49.38
N LYS A 170 4.24 -36.53 49.42
CA LYS A 170 3.39 -37.00 50.51
C LYS A 170 3.35 -38.53 50.63
N ALA A 171 3.29 -39.23 49.49
CA ALA A 171 3.31 -40.70 49.50
C ALA A 171 4.63 -41.29 50.03
N SER A 172 5.75 -40.59 49.84
CA SER A 172 7.05 -41.01 50.38
C SER A 172 7.15 -40.81 51.90
N GLU A 173 6.55 -39.74 52.43
CA GLU A 173 6.53 -39.49 53.89
C GLU A 173 5.68 -40.53 54.64
N GLU A 174 4.62 -41.04 54.01
CA GLU A 174 3.74 -42.06 54.60
C GLU A 174 4.41 -43.44 54.64
N SER A 175 5.22 -43.80 53.63
CA SER A 175 5.96 -45.07 53.64
C SER A 175 7.09 -45.12 54.68
N ASP A 176 7.69 -43.97 55.00
CA ASP A 176 8.80 -43.91 55.98
C ASP A 176 8.31 -44.00 57.44
N ASN A 177 7.01 -43.81 57.68
CA ASN A 177 6.41 -43.82 59.02
C ASN A 177 5.88 -45.20 59.44
N GLU A 178 5.84 -46.17 58.53
CA GLU A 178 5.41 -47.56 58.78
C GLU A 178 6.57 -48.55 59.00
N ALA A 179 7.83 -48.08 58.95
CA ALA A 179 9.04 -48.88 59.13
C ALA A 179 9.64 -48.72 60.54
#